data_AF-A0A927SEX4-F1
#
_entry.id   AF-A0A927SEX4-F1
#
_cell.length_a   1.000
_cell.length_b   1.000
_cell.length_c   1.000
_cell.angle_alpha   90.00
_cell.angle_beta   90.00
_cell.angle_gamma   90.00
#
_symmetry.space_group_name_H-M   'P 1'
#
loop_
_entity.id
_entity.type
_entity.pdbx_description
1 polymer ?
#
loop_
_entity_poly.entity_id
_entity_poly.type
_entity_poly.pdbx_seq_one_letter_code
_entity_poly.pdbx_strand_id
1 'polypeptide(L)'
;MSTLLLTIAAICAVILFFIIRRKKKQEHLVKRVRASDLYGHLYPLLLRCNRRCVESIALKTDSVCIRLYKPAGRTLLYTFEKHGFDPLNEEYLYALAQAVAVDLPLLRDHTRYTFHTRTEIRFNGHKADWYEYMITTDYKDSMIRAEYLEKAPHRA
;
A
#
# COMPACT_ATOMS: atom_id res chain seq x y z
N MET A 1 8.13 -30.43 -34.57
CA MET A 1 8.41 -30.07 -33.15
C MET A 1 9.21 -28.77 -33.02
N SER A 2 10.20 -28.49 -33.88
CA SER A 2 11.05 -27.28 -33.77
C SER A 2 10.32 -25.94 -33.97
N THR A 3 9.30 -25.89 -34.83
CA THR A 3 8.51 -24.66 -35.07
C THR A 3 7.62 -24.29 -33.89
N LEU A 4 7.03 -25.27 -33.20
CA LEU A 4 6.22 -25.05 -31.99
C LEU A 4 7.06 -24.54 -30.82
N LEU A 5 8.30 -25.03 -30.67
CA LEU A 5 9.21 -24.54 -29.63
C LEU A 5 9.64 -23.09 -29.89
N LEU A 6 9.88 -22.73 -31.15
CA LEU A 6 10.23 -21.36 -31.55
C LEU A 6 9.07 -20.39 -31.34
N THR A 7 7.83 -20.79 -31.64
CA THR A 7 6.66 -19.93 -31.42
C THR A 7 6.39 -19.72 -29.93
N ILE A 8 6.50 -20.76 -29.10
CA ILE A 8 6.37 -20.63 -27.65
C ILE A 8 7.46 -19.71 -27.08
N ALA A 9 8.71 -19.89 -27.49
CA ALA A 9 9.82 -19.04 -27.06
C ALA A 9 9.60 -17.56 -27.44
N ALA A 10 9.11 -17.29 -28.66
CA ALA A 10 8.79 -15.95 -29.11
C ALA A 10 7.65 -15.31 -28.28
N ILE A 11 6.59 -16.07 -27.97
CA ILE A 11 5.49 -15.59 -27.13
C ILE A 11 6.00 -15.28 -25.71
N CYS A 12 6.79 -16.17 -25.11
CA CYS A 12 7.40 -15.93 -23.80
C CYS A 12 8.28 -14.68 -23.80
N ALA A 13 9.11 -14.48 -24.83
CA ALA A 13 9.96 -13.30 -24.95
C ALA A 13 9.15 -12.00 -25.02
N VAL A 14 8.05 -12.00 -25.80
CA VAL A 14 7.13 -10.86 -25.90
C VAL A 14 6.47 -10.57 -24.54
N ILE A 15 5.95 -11.60 -23.85
CA ILE A 15 5.34 -11.45 -22.52
C ILE A 15 6.36 -10.86 -21.53
N LEU A 16 7.57 -11.42 -21.47
CA LEU A 16 8.63 -10.94 -20.60
C LEU A 16 9.00 -9.48 -20.90
N PHE A 17 9.08 -9.12 -22.19
CA PHE A 17 9.34 -7.75 -22.61
C PHE A 17 8.28 -6.77 -22.11
N PHE A 18 6.99 -7.13 -22.22
CA PHE A 18 5.90 -6.32 -21.69
C PHE A 18 5.94 -6.21 -20.16
N ILE A 19 6.23 -7.30 -19.45
CA ILE A 19 6.37 -7.29 -17.99
C ILE A 19 7.50 -6.36 -17.55
N ILE A 20 8.67 -6.47 -18.19
CA ILE A 20 9.83 -5.62 -17.89
C ILE A 20 9.52 -4.14 -18.18
N ARG A 21 8.88 -3.84 -19.31
CA ARG A 21 8.50 -2.46 -19.64
C ARG A 21 7.50 -1.89 -18.65
N ARG A 22 6.47 -2.65 -18.26
CA ARG A 22 5.51 -2.24 -17.24
C ARG A 22 6.18 -1.99 -15.90
N LYS A 23 7.07 -2.90 -15.48
CA LYS A 23 7.85 -2.74 -14.24
C LYS A 23 8.70 -1.47 -14.26
N LYS A 24 9.44 -1.21 -15.34
CA LYS A 24 10.25 0.01 -15.48
C LYS A 24 9.40 1.29 -15.47
N LYS A 25 8.26 1.29 -16.18
CA LYS A 25 7.31 2.41 -16.16
C LYS A 25 6.83 2.68 -14.74
N GLN A 26 6.46 1.62 -14.04
CA GLN A 26 5.97 1.69 -12.67
C GLN A 26 7.04 2.20 -11.70
N GLU A 27 8.28 1.68 -11.78
CA GLU A 27 9.41 2.17 -10.98
C GLU A 27 9.67 3.66 -11.21
N HIS A 28 9.55 4.12 -12.46
CA HIS A 28 9.70 5.54 -12.80
C HIS A 28 8.59 6.38 -12.17
N LEU A 29 7.34 5.91 -12.19
CA LEU A 29 6.21 6.59 -11.55
C LEU A 29 6.37 6.63 -10.03
N VAL A 30 6.80 5.54 -9.40
CA VAL A 30 7.09 5.51 -7.96
C VAL A 30 8.17 6.54 -7.61
N LYS A 31 9.25 6.62 -8.40
CA LYS A 31 10.29 7.65 -8.22
C LYS A 31 9.71 9.06 -8.36
N ARG A 32 8.85 9.29 -9.36
CA ARG A 32 8.20 10.59 -9.60
C ARG A 32 7.27 10.98 -8.46
N VAL A 33 6.47 10.04 -7.94
CA VAL A 33 5.61 10.28 -6.77
C VAL A 33 6.47 10.61 -5.55
N ARG A 34 7.52 9.84 -5.28
CA ARG A 34 8.43 10.11 -4.13
C ARG A 34 9.12 11.46 -4.20
N ALA A 35 9.32 12.00 -5.40
CA ALA A 35 9.88 13.33 -5.63
C ALA A 35 8.82 14.45 -5.68
N SER A 36 7.53 14.14 -5.54
CA SER A 36 6.45 15.14 -5.59
C SER A 36 6.23 15.85 -4.25
N ASP A 37 5.73 17.08 -4.31
CA ASP A 37 5.37 17.87 -3.12
C ASP A 37 4.29 17.19 -2.26
N LEU A 38 3.31 16.54 -2.90
CA LEU A 38 2.28 15.76 -2.21
C LEU A 38 2.92 14.68 -1.32
N TYR A 39 3.88 13.94 -1.86
CA TYR A 39 4.56 12.91 -1.08
C TYR A 39 5.49 13.51 -0.02
N GLY A 40 6.14 14.64 -0.32
CA GLY A 40 6.93 15.40 0.66
C GLY A 40 6.11 15.80 1.89
N HIS A 41 4.84 16.20 1.69
CA HIS A 41 3.91 16.51 2.79
C HIS A 41 3.40 15.26 3.53
N LEU A 42 3.14 14.18 2.81
CA LEU A 42 2.63 12.92 3.38
C LEU A 42 3.72 12.16 4.16
N TYR A 43 4.97 12.22 3.71
CA TYR A 43 6.08 11.43 4.22
C TYR A 43 6.33 11.58 5.74
N PRO A 44 6.31 12.79 6.33
CA PRO A 44 6.41 12.94 7.79
C PRO A 44 5.30 12.21 8.57
N LEU A 45 4.08 12.14 8.03
CA LEU A 45 2.97 11.41 8.66
C LEU A 45 3.24 9.89 8.64
N LEU A 46 3.72 9.39 7.51
CA LEU A 46 4.09 7.98 7.35
C LEU A 46 5.24 7.59 8.28
N LEU A 47 6.27 8.44 8.41
CA LEU A 47 7.41 8.18 9.29
C LEU A 47 7.00 8.11 10.78
N ARG A 48 6.07 8.97 11.20
CA ARG A 48 5.48 8.90 12.56
C ARG A 48 4.72 7.60 12.81
N CYS A 49 4.16 7.00 11.75
CA CYS A 49 3.43 5.74 11.84
C CYS A 49 4.36 4.51 11.85
N ASN A 50 5.58 4.61 11.29
CA ASN A 50 6.55 3.50 11.24
C ASN A 50 6.91 2.96 12.65
N ARG A 51 6.81 3.78 13.70
CA ARG A 51 7.04 3.37 15.10
C ARG A 51 5.79 2.89 15.83
N ARG A 52 4.63 2.88 15.17
CA ARG A 52 3.33 2.54 15.77
C ARG A 52 2.77 1.29 15.09
N CYS A 53 1.91 0.56 15.81
CA CYS A 53 1.19 -0.55 15.21
C CYS A 53 0.13 0.01 14.26
N VAL A 54 0.41 -0.02 12.95
CA VAL A 54 -0.53 0.38 11.91
C VAL A 54 -1.52 -0.76 11.69
N GLU A 55 -2.81 -0.47 11.73
CA GLU A 55 -3.84 -1.45 11.39
C GLU A 55 -4.09 -1.45 9.88
N SER A 56 -4.27 -0.28 9.28
CA SER A 56 -4.33 -0.18 7.83
C SER A 56 -3.89 1.17 7.29
N ILE A 57 -3.47 1.19 6.04
CA ILE A 57 -3.24 2.39 5.24
C ILE A 57 -4.06 2.27 3.97
N ALA A 58 -5.15 3.04 3.88
CA ALA A 58 -5.99 3.13 2.70
C ALA A 58 -5.60 4.36 1.88
N LEU A 59 -5.39 4.16 0.58
CA LEU A 59 -5.04 5.18 -0.39
C LEU A 59 -6.15 5.31 -1.43
N LYS A 60 -6.81 6.46 -1.43
CA LYS A 60 -7.84 6.85 -2.39
C LYS A 60 -7.33 7.96 -3.29
N THR A 61 -8.04 8.25 -4.37
CA THR A 61 -7.67 9.29 -5.34
C THR A 61 -7.51 10.66 -4.70
N ASP A 62 -8.19 10.96 -3.60
CA ASP A 62 -8.24 12.27 -2.96
C ASP A 62 -7.65 12.29 -1.54
N SER A 63 -7.23 11.14 -1.01
CA SER A 63 -6.92 11.01 0.41
C SER A 63 -6.07 9.79 0.76
N VAL A 64 -5.37 9.90 1.88
CA VAL A 64 -4.69 8.78 2.54
C VAL A 64 -5.22 8.69 3.97
N CYS A 65 -5.70 7.51 4.35
CA CYS A 65 -6.25 7.23 5.65
C CYS A 65 -5.39 6.17 6.35
N ILE A 66 -4.81 6.53 7.49
CA ILE A 66 -3.98 5.64 8.31
C ILE A 66 -4.75 5.32 9.59
N ARG A 67 -5.06 4.05 9.79
CA ARG A 67 -5.66 3.53 11.01
C ARG A 67 -4.58 2.91 11.88
N LEU A 68 -4.53 3.32 13.14
CA LEU A 68 -3.60 2.74 14.11
C LEU A 68 -4.32 1.69 14.94
N TYR A 69 -3.66 0.55 15.11
CA TYR A 69 -4.07 -0.46 16.07
C TYR A 69 -3.84 0.02 17.51
N LYS A 70 -2.75 0.78 17.76
CA LYS A 70 -2.46 1.40 19.07
C LYS A 70 -2.01 2.87 18.94
N PRO A 71 -2.57 3.79 19.75
CA PRO A 71 -3.74 3.61 20.62
C PRO A 71 -4.99 3.32 19.78
N ALA A 72 -5.89 2.49 20.31
CA ALA A 72 -7.04 1.97 19.57
C ALA A 72 -7.93 3.11 19.02
N GLY A 73 -8.42 2.93 17.80
CA GLY A 73 -9.38 3.84 17.15
C GLY A 73 -8.78 5.14 16.60
N ARG A 74 -7.47 5.37 16.74
CA ARG A 74 -6.84 6.58 16.19
C ARG A 74 -6.73 6.47 14.68
N THR A 75 -7.48 7.31 13.99
CA THR A 75 -7.44 7.47 12.53
C THR A 75 -6.79 8.79 12.17
N LEU A 76 -5.85 8.76 11.23
CA LEU A 76 -5.25 9.94 10.63
C LEU A 76 -5.70 10.02 9.18
N LEU A 77 -6.53 11.02 8.88
CA LEU A 77 -7.01 11.29 7.52
C LEU A 77 -6.25 12.47 6.94
N TYR A 78 -5.53 12.22 5.86
CA TYR A 78 -4.86 13.23 5.04
C TYR A 78 -5.65 13.42 3.75
N THR A 79 -6.29 14.58 3.59
CA THR A 79 -7.08 14.91 2.38
C THR A 79 -6.25 15.84 1.50
N PHE A 80 -6.08 15.50 0.23
CA PHE A 80 -5.19 16.22 -0.70
C PHE A 80 -5.61 17.68 -0.87
N GLU A 81 -6.90 17.92 -1.05
CA GLU A 81 -7.47 19.27 -1.22
C GLU A 81 -7.16 20.20 -0.04
N LYS A 82 -7.20 19.69 1.19
CA LYS A 82 -6.88 20.47 2.41
C LYS A 82 -5.43 20.98 2.45
N HIS A 83 -4.57 20.43 1.59
CA HIS A 83 -3.17 20.79 1.46
C HIS A 83 -2.84 21.37 0.09
N GLY A 84 -3.86 21.74 -0.72
CA GLY A 84 -3.68 22.37 -2.03
C GLY A 84 -3.28 21.41 -3.14
N PHE A 85 -3.53 20.11 -2.99
CA PHE A 85 -3.24 19.11 -4.01
C PHE A 85 -4.51 18.58 -4.67
N ASP A 86 -4.43 18.38 -5.99
CA ASP A 86 -5.50 17.77 -6.76
C ASP A 86 -5.62 16.27 -6.51
N PRO A 87 -6.81 15.67 -6.77
CA PRO A 87 -6.96 14.23 -6.80
C PRO A 87 -6.02 13.56 -7.82
N LEU A 88 -5.42 12.44 -7.40
CA LEU A 88 -4.60 11.60 -8.25
C LEU A 88 -5.46 10.77 -9.21
N ASN A 89 -4.93 10.54 -10.41
CA ASN A 89 -5.44 9.50 -11.29
C ASN A 89 -4.98 8.10 -10.80
N GLU A 90 -5.57 7.05 -11.38
CA GLU A 90 -5.33 5.66 -10.98
C GLU A 90 -3.86 5.24 -11.07
N GLU A 91 -3.15 5.67 -12.12
CA GLU A 91 -1.73 5.32 -12.34
C GLU A 91 -0.84 5.92 -11.24
N TYR A 92 -1.03 7.19 -10.90
CA TYR A 92 -0.31 7.84 -9.81
C TYR A 92 -0.75 7.34 -8.43
N LEU A 93 -2.01 6.95 -8.27
CA LEU A 93 -2.51 6.36 -7.02
C LEU A 93 -1.85 5.01 -6.74
N TYR A 94 -1.71 4.14 -7.76
CA TYR A 94 -1.01 2.87 -7.61
C TYR A 94 0.49 3.08 -7.32
N ALA A 95 1.11 4.05 -8.00
CA ALA A 95 2.49 4.44 -7.72
C ALA A 95 2.67 5.00 -6.29
N LEU A 96 1.69 5.75 -5.78
CA LEU A 96 1.68 6.23 -4.39
C LEU A 96 1.62 5.06 -3.40
N ALA A 97 0.74 4.07 -3.63
CA ALA A 97 0.65 2.89 -2.78
C ALA A 97 1.99 2.15 -2.70
N GLN A 98 2.66 1.97 -3.85
CA GLN A 98 3.98 1.35 -3.88
C GLN A 98 5.08 2.21 -3.23
N ALA A 99 5.04 3.53 -3.41
CA ALA A 99 5.97 4.45 -2.75
C ALA A 99 5.88 4.32 -1.21
N VAL A 100 4.67 4.24 -0.68
CA VAL A 100 4.42 4.00 0.74
C VAL A 100 5.06 2.69 1.21
N ALA A 101 4.90 1.57 0.48
CA ALA A 101 5.54 0.31 0.86
C ALA A 101 7.08 0.33 0.74
N VAL A 102 7.63 1.10 -0.20
CA VAL A 102 9.09 1.30 -0.29
C VAL A 102 9.60 1.97 0.99
N ASP A 103 8.93 3.02 1.46
CA ASP A 103 9.38 3.83 2.59
C ASP A 103 8.88 3.34 3.97
N LEU A 104 7.94 2.38 4.00
CA LEU A 104 7.45 1.70 5.21
C LEU A 104 7.70 0.20 5.08
N PRO A 105 8.92 -0.28 5.41
CA PRO A 105 9.33 -1.66 5.18
C PRO A 105 8.42 -2.71 5.82
N LEU A 106 7.76 -2.38 6.94
CA LEU A 106 6.82 -3.28 7.61
C LEU A 106 5.66 -3.73 6.71
N LEU A 107 5.24 -2.90 5.74
CA LEU A 107 4.14 -3.21 4.82
C LEU A 107 4.54 -4.23 3.76
N ARG A 108 5.85 -4.48 3.59
CA ARG A 108 6.38 -5.49 2.68
C ARG A 108 6.44 -6.88 3.32
N ASP A 109 6.25 -6.98 4.64
CA ASP A 109 6.15 -8.27 5.33
C ASP A 109 4.74 -8.85 5.13
N HIS A 110 4.63 -9.75 4.16
CA HIS A 110 3.37 -10.43 3.80
C HIS A 110 2.82 -11.34 4.90
N THR A 111 3.61 -11.68 5.92
CA THR A 111 3.10 -12.40 7.11
C THR A 111 2.38 -11.48 8.09
N ARG A 112 2.56 -10.16 7.95
CA ARG A 112 1.99 -9.13 8.84
C ARG A 112 0.96 -8.25 8.14
N TYR A 113 1.15 -7.98 6.85
CA TYR A 113 0.29 -7.10 6.06
C TYR A 113 -0.07 -7.70 4.71
N THR A 114 -1.33 -7.53 4.34
CA THR A 114 -1.86 -7.89 3.02
C THR A 114 -2.14 -6.61 2.23
N PHE A 115 -1.77 -6.62 0.95
CA PHE A 115 -2.13 -5.57 0.01
C PHE A 115 -3.43 -5.92 -0.70
N HIS A 116 -4.42 -5.04 -0.62
CA HIS A 116 -5.72 -5.18 -1.27
C HIS A 116 -5.91 -4.13 -2.34
N THR A 117 -6.41 -4.56 -3.50
CA THR A 117 -7.07 -3.68 -4.47
C THR A 117 -8.56 -3.75 -4.20
N ARG A 118 -9.20 -2.60 -4.10
CA ARG A 118 -10.60 -2.45 -3.75
C ARG A 118 -11.25 -1.58 -4.82
N THR A 119 -12.50 -1.85 -5.13
CA THR A 119 -13.27 -1.05 -6.08
C THR A 119 -14.50 -0.52 -5.37
N GLU A 120 -14.74 0.79 -5.45
CA GLU A 120 -15.99 1.42 -5.01
C GLU A 120 -16.80 1.89 -6.22
N ILE A 121 -18.13 1.79 -6.13
CA ILE A 121 -19.04 2.37 -7.11
C ILE A 121 -19.47 3.73 -6.55
N ARG A 122 -19.06 4.81 -7.24
CA ARG A 122 -19.44 6.17 -6.88
C ARG A 122 -20.91 6.42 -7.18
N PHE A 123 -21.48 7.48 -6.61
CA PHE A 123 -22.90 7.84 -6.81
C PHE A 123 -23.29 8.06 -8.29
N ASN A 124 -22.33 8.43 -9.13
CA ASN A 124 -22.51 8.58 -10.57
C ASN A 124 -22.37 7.26 -11.36
N GLY A 125 -22.27 6.11 -10.68
CA GLY A 125 -22.12 4.78 -11.29
C GLY A 125 -20.70 4.44 -11.76
N HIS A 126 -19.75 5.37 -11.68
CA HIS A 126 -18.37 5.11 -12.04
C HIS A 126 -17.67 4.24 -10.98
N LYS A 127 -16.93 3.24 -11.45
CA LYS A 127 -16.02 2.45 -10.61
C LYS A 127 -14.74 3.26 -10.36
N ALA A 128 -14.28 3.26 -9.13
CA ALA A 128 -13.00 3.83 -8.75
C ALA A 128 -12.22 2.81 -7.92
N ASP A 129 -11.01 2.51 -8.36
CA ASP A 129 -10.12 1.64 -7.61
C ASP A 129 -9.39 2.43 -6.52
N TRP A 130 -9.15 1.76 -5.40
CA TRP A 130 -8.34 2.24 -4.29
C TRP A 130 -7.53 1.09 -3.68
N TYR A 131 -6.48 1.44 -2.94
CA TYR A 131 -5.52 0.48 -2.44
C TYR A 131 -5.47 0.49 -0.92
N GLU A 132 -5.23 -0.67 -0.31
CA GLU A 132 -5.14 -0.79 1.13
C GLU A 132 -4.04 -1.76 1.54
N TYR A 133 -3.15 -1.32 2.43
CA TYR A 133 -2.36 -2.23 3.23
C TYR A 133 -3.11 -2.50 4.53
N MET A 134 -3.44 -3.75 4.82
CA MET A 134 -4.18 -4.13 6.02
C MET A 134 -3.41 -5.17 6.81
N ILE A 135 -3.35 -4.99 8.13
CA ILE A 135 -2.75 -5.96 9.02
C ILE A 135 -3.49 -7.31 8.92
N THR A 136 -2.74 -8.40 8.87
CA THR A 136 -3.32 -9.76 8.85
C THR A 136 -3.96 -10.08 10.19
N THR A 137 -5.04 -10.84 10.19
CA THR A 137 -5.69 -11.34 11.41
C THR A 137 -4.71 -12.12 12.29
N ASP A 138 -3.94 -13.05 11.72
CA ASP A 138 -3.00 -13.89 12.47
C ASP A 138 -1.95 -13.05 13.22
N TYR A 139 -1.37 -12.06 12.55
CA TYR A 139 -0.42 -11.16 13.19
C TYR A 139 -1.09 -10.28 14.26
N LYS A 140 -2.31 -9.77 14.00
CA LYS A 140 -3.09 -9.03 14.99
C LYS A 140 -3.36 -9.86 16.24
N ASP A 141 -3.76 -11.11 16.09
CA ASP A 141 -3.99 -12.06 17.19
C ASP A 141 -2.71 -12.40 17.94
N SER A 142 -1.57 -12.48 17.23
CA SER A 142 -0.26 -12.69 17.87
C SER A 142 0.14 -11.51 18.76
N MET A 143 -0.13 -10.28 18.32
CA MET A 143 0.15 -9.08 19.12
C MET A 143 -0.76 -9.00 20.35
N ILE A 144 -2.03 -9.37 20.21
CA ILE A 144 -2.98 -9.45 21.33
C ILE A 144 -2.49 -10.47 22.35
N ARG A 145 -2.13 -11.68 21.90
CA ARG A 145 -1.60 -12.74 22.79
C ARG A 145 -0.33 -12.31 23.50
N ALA A 146 0.62 -11.69 22.80
CA ALA A 146 1.86 -11.19 23.40
C ALA A 146 1.58 -10.16 24.50
N GLU A 147 0.65 -9.22 24.27
CA GLU A 147 0.26 -8.24 25.28
C GLU A 147 -0.42 -8.88 26.50
N TYR A 148 -1.26 -9.89 26.29
CA TYR A 148 -1.85 -10.64 27.41
C TYR A 148 -0.80 -11.36 28.25
N LEU A 149 0.20 -11.97 27.61
CA LEU A 149 1.29 -12.67 28.31
C LEU A 149 2.20 -11.70 29.07
N GLU A 150 2.48 -10.51 28.51
CA GLU A 150 3.27 -9.48 29.18
C GLU A 150 2.57 -8.89 30.42
N LYS A 151 1.24 -8.80 30.39
CA LYS A 151 0.42 -8.31 31.52
C LYS A 151 0.00 -9.42 32.49
N ALA A 152 0.24 -10.68 32.16
CA ALA A 152 -0.08 -11.78 33.06
C ALA A 152 0.89 -11.72 34.26
N PRO A 153 0.40 -11.74 35.51
CA PRO A 153 1.28 -11.78 36.66
C PRO A 153 2.14 -13.04 36.56
N HIS A 154 3.46 -12.89 36.70
CA HIS A 154 4.37 -14.02 36.83
C HIS A 154 3.92 -14.85 38.04
N ARG A 155 3.14 -15.91 37.80
CA ARG A 155 2.82 -16.90 38.83
C ARG A 155 4.09 -17.73 39.04
N ALA A 156 4.89 -17.29 40.01
CA ALA A 156 5.86 -18.13 40.69
C ALA A 156 5.14 -19.08 41.65
#